data_AF-A0A8R1I1F9-F1
#
_entry.id   AF-A0A8R1I1F9-F1
#
_cell.length_a   1.000
_cell.length_b   1.000
_cell.length_c   1.000
_cell.angle_alpha   90.00
_cell.angle_beta   90.00
_cell.angle_gamma   90.00
#
_symmetry.space_group_name_H-M   'P 1'
#
loop_
_entity.id
_entity.type
_entity.pdbx_description
1 polymer ?
#
loop_
_entity_poly.entity_id
_entity_poly.type
_entity_poly.pdbx_seq_one_letter_code
_entity_poly.pdbx_strand_id
1 'polypeptide(L)'
;MTLPPALLARLQKRGIIKHEEEVIAENYDKEPEKKQNLEENAAGAPGCPNKSNPYHVCVEYCFDHWGDGTPEYRLPERYIQQKNRMLAKFPLPENWVEVYDEGIAKFYFWNKATDEVCWYSPRHPRAIISDPAPRIAKEQAAALFGDPTLSEEDNAARRRNHRNNNKSDAPRGAEKRHKKGRDPMTSDGPASDEDELQEMSNRDRLKRAKRKGIDPMDPAAYGDAPVGKWGDGLRVDQVTGADVTAGGPLFQQRPYPAPGAILRRQKPQED
;
A
#
# COMPACT_ATOMS: atom_id res chain seq x y z
N MET A 1 10.31 63.51 57.31
CA MET A 1 11.37 64.06 56.43
C MET A 1 11.93 62.90 55.63
N THR A 2 11.83 62.93 54.30
CA THR A 2 12.28 61.83 53.43
C THR A 2 13.81 61.81 53.37
N LEU A 3 14.42 60.63 53.56
CA LEU A 3 15.88 60.51 53.47
C LEU A 3 16.35 60.77 52.04
N PRO A 4 17.49 61.47 51.84
CA PRO A 4 18.05 61.65 50.50
C PRO A 4 18.45 60.28 49.90
N PRO A 5 18.26 60.08 48.58
CA PRO A 5 18.29 58.76 47.94
C PRO A 5 19.64 58.06 48.08
N ALA A 6 20.74 58.81 48.10
CA ALA A 6 22.09 58.26 48.30
C ALA A 6 22.31 57.65 49.69
N LEU A 7 21.66 58.20 50.72
CA LEU A 7 21.71 57.68 52.09
C LEU A 7 20.84 56.42 52.22
N LEU A 8 19.67 56.42 51.59
CA LEU A 8 18.74 55.29 51.57
C LEU A 8 19.42 54.03 50.98
N ALA A 9 20.06 54.16 49.82
CA ALA A 9 20.77 53.05 49.17
C ALA A 9 21.94 52.50 50.03
N ARG A 10 22.65 53.37 50.76
CA ARG A 10 23.72 52.96 51.68
C ARG A 10 23.18 52.22 52.90
N LEU A 11 22.03 52.64 53.43
CA LEU A 11 21.38 51.99 54.56
C LEU A 11 20.76 50.64 54.17
N GLN A 12 20.18 50.53 52.96
CA GLN A 12 19.72 49.27 52.39
C GLN A 12 20.87 48.26 52.21
N LYS A 13 22.00 48.68 51.65
CA LYS A 13 23.20 47.81 51.49
C LYS A 13 23.77 47.31 52.81
N ARG A 14 23.55 48.02 53.91
CA ARG A 14 23.94 47.62 55.26
C ARG A 14 22.86 46.81 55.99
N GLY A 15 21.73 46.52 55.33
CA GLY A 15 20.64 45.72 55.88
C GLY A 15 19.81 46.44 56.95
N ILE A 16 19.96 47.75 57.09
CA ILE A 16 19.27 48.57 58.12
C ILE A 16 17.83 48.89 57.67
N ILE A 17 17.61 48.98 56.36
CA ILE A 17 16.29 49.18 55.75
C ILE A 17 15.96 47.92 54.94
N LYS A 18 14.93 47.17 55.35
CA LYS A 18 14.38 46.04 54.60
C LYS A 18 13.24 46.56 53.73
N HIS A 19 13.32 46.37 52.42
CA HIS A 19 12.21 46.64 51.51
C HIS A 19 11.44 45.33 51.33
N GLU A 20 10.14 45.35 51.59
CA GLU A 20 9.25 44.26 51.21
C GLU A 20 9.15 44.30 49.68
N GLU A 21 9.76 43.33 49.01
CA GLU A 21 9.65 43.15 47.57
C GLU A 21 8.27 42.55 47.28
N GLU A 22 7.41 43.32 46.64
CA GLU A 22 6.14 42.84 46.09
C GLU A 22 6.45 41.76 45.04
N VAL A 23 6.01 40.54 45.32
CA VAL A 23 6.07 39.39 44.42
C VAL A 23 5.12 39.67 43.25
N ILE A 24 5.65 40.22 42.17
CA ILE A 24 4.94 40.30 40.89
C ILE A 24 4.85 38.86 40.38
N ALA A 25 3.68 38.25 40.57
CA ALA A 25 3.34 37.00 39.91
C ALA A 25 3.31 37.24 38.40
N GLU A 26 4.41 36.95 37.72
CA GLU A 26 4.43 36.80 36.27
C GLU A 26 3.47 35.66 35.90
N ASN A 27 2.32 36.02 35.35
CA ASN A 27 1.42 35.10 34.66
C ASN A 27 2.18 34.40 33.52
N TYR A 28 2.69 33.20 33.80
CA TYR A 28 3.13 32.22 32.82
C TYR A 28 1.93 31.52 32.16
N ASP A 29 0.95 32.29 31.69
CA ASP A 29 0.00 31.79 30.70
C ASP A 29 0.67 31.97 29.35
N LYS A 30 1.43 30.94 28.93
CA LYS A 30 1.75 30.78 27.51
C LYS A 30 0.44 30.95 26.76
N GLU A 31 0.32 31.97 25.91
CA GLU A 31 -0.78 32.07 24.98
C GLU A 31 -0.94 30.68 24.34
N PRO A 32 -2.16 30.12 24.26
CA PRO A 32 -2.33 28.87 23.55
C PRO A 32 -1.78 29.13 22.16
N GLU A 33 -0.70 28.43 21.81
CA GLU A 33 -0.20 28.41 20.45
C GLU A 33 -1.45 28.27 19.59
N LYS A 34 -1.63 29.19 18.64
CA LYS A 34 -2.64 29.02 17.60
C LYS A 34 -2.29 27.68 16.96
N LYS A 35 -2.88 26.60 17.49
CA LYS A 35 -3.38 25.49 16.71
C LYS A 35 -4.29 26.20 15.74
N GLN A 36 -3.68 26.66 14.64
CA GLN A 36 -4.36 26.66 13.38
C GLN A 36 -5.03 25.29 13.41
N ASN A 37 -6.34 25.29 13.51
CA ASN A 37 -7.09 24.19 12.97
C ASN A 37 -6.60 24.15 11.51
N LEU A 38 -5.48 23.45 11.27
CA LEU A 38 -5.45 22.49 10.19
C LEU A 38 -6.75 21.76 10.42
N GLU A 39 -7.82 22.22 9.76
CA GLU A 39 -8.86 21.30 9.34
C GLU A 39 -8.04 20.15 8.77
N GLU A 40 -7.96 19.06 9.54
CA GLU A 40 -7.20 17.89 9.16
C GLU A 40 -7.67 17.60 7.74
N ASN A 41 -6.84 17.89 6.73
CA ASN A 41 -7.24 17.82 5.34
C ASN A 41 -7.69 16.38 5.12
N ALA A 42 -9.00 16.14 5.28
CA ALA A 42 -9.51 14.79 5.43
C ALA A 42 -9.30 14.01 4.13
N ALA A 43 -9.15 14.77 3.06
CA ALA A 43 -8.85 14.33 1.72
C ALA A 43 -7.37 13.98 1.48
N GLY A 44 -6.42 14.38 2.34
CA GLY A 44 -4.98 14.23 2.11
C GLY A 44 -4.36 15.39 1.31
N ALA A 45 -3.10 15.25 0.92
CA ALA A 45 -2.35 16.29 0.20
C ALA A 45 -3.05 16.66 -1.13
N PRO A 46 -3.23 17.96 -1.43
CA PRO A 46 -4.05 18.42 -2.57
C PRO A 46 -3.52 17.89 -3.90
N GLY A 47 -2.22 18.04 -4.14
CA GLY A 47 -1.57 17.56 -5.36
C GLY A 47 -1.28 16.06 -5.42
N CYS A 48 -1.68 15.25 -4.45
CA CYS A 48 -1.28 13.84 -4.42
C CYS A 48 -2.02 13.02 -5.49
N PRO A 49 -1.31 12.37 -6.45
CA PRO A 49 -1.95 11.56 -7.49
C PRO A 49 -2.56 10.26 -6.93
N ASN A 50 -2.11 9.81 -5.76
CA ASN A 50 -2.58 8.58 -5.12
C ASN A 50 -3.81 8.79 -4.23
N LYS A 51 -4.36 10.01 -4.16
CA LYS A 51 -5.53 10.37 -3.34
C LYS A 51 -6.79 9.56 -3.68
N SER A 52 -6.90 9.11 -4.93
CA SER A 52 -8.00 8.26 -5.40
C SER A 52 -7.86 6.78 -5.02
N ASN A 53 -6.70 6.35 -4.51
CA ASN A 53 -6.46 4.98 -4.12
C ASN A 53 -7.00 4.72 -2.70
N PRO A 54 -7.99 3.81 -2.51
CA PRO A 54 -8.56 3.51 -1.19
C PRO A 54 -7.55 2.99 -0.16
N TYR A 55 -6.37 2.54 -0.58
CA TYR A 55 -5.33 2.03 0.31
C TYR A 55 -4.23 3.05 0.61
N HIS A 56 -4.34 4.27 0.08
CA HIS A 56 -3.34 5.31 0.26
C HIS A 56 -3.80 6.34 1.29
N VAL A 57 -3.00 6.51 2.35
CA VAL A 57 -3.11 7.63 3.27
C VAL A 57 -1.93 8.55 3.00
N CYS A 58 -2.22 9.83 2.77
CA CYS A 58 -1.18 10.83 2.57
C CYS A 58 -0.31 10.94 3.82
N VAL A 59 1.00 10.91 3.63
CA VAL A 59 2.02 11.14 4.64
C VAL A 59 2.72 12.47 4.34
N GLU A 60 3.58 12.96 5.24
CA GLU A 60 4.31 14.24 5.09
C GLU A 60 4.98 14.37 3.71
N TYR A 61 5.63 13.30 3.23
CA TYR A 61 6.22 13.25 1.89
C TYR A 61 5.24 13.63 0.77
N CYS A 62 3.96 13.27 0.88
CA CYS A 62 2.97 13.63 -0.14
C CYS A 62 2.69 15.13 -0.18
N PHE A 63 2.68 15.80 0.97
CA PHE A 63 2.48 17.24 1.06
C PHE A 63 3.68 17.99 0.49
N ASP A 64 4.89 17.56 0.85
CA ASP A 64 6.13 18.21 0.40
C ASP A 64 6.42 17.96 -1.09
N HIS A 65 6.18 16.73 -1.56
CA HIS A 65 6.57 16.34 -2.92
C HIS A 65 5.60 16.86 -3.99
N TRP A 66 4.30 16.88 -3.68
CA TRP A 66 3.27 17.22 -4.67
C TRP A 66 2.69 18.63 -4.51
N GLY A 67 2.80 19.24 -3.32
CA GLY A 67 2.25 20.57 -3.05
C GLY A 67 0.79 20.70 -3.48
N ASP A 68 0.46 21.81 -4.14
CA ASP A 68 -0.88 22.14 -4.65
C ASP A 68 -1.26 21.42 -5.95
N GLY A 69 -0.37 20.59 -6.52
CA GLY A 69 -0.65 19.84 -7.74
C GLY A 69 -0.75 20.67 -9.02
N THR A 70 -1.61 20.23 -9.94
CA THR A 70 -1.80 20.87 -11.24
C THR A 70 -2.98 21.83 -11.17
N PRO A 71 -2.80 23.13 -11.46
CA PRO A 71 -3.90 24.09 -11.43
C PRO A 71 -4.84 23.92 -12.62
N GLU A 72 -6.10 24.27 -12.43
CA GLU A 72 -7.19 24.07 -13.40
C GLU A 72 -6.91 24.71 -14.78
N TYR A 73 -6.26 25.89 -14.82
CA TYR A 73 -5.96 26.58 -16.08
C TYR A 73 -4.98 25.81 -17.00
N ARG A 74 -4.26 24.81 -16.46
CA ARG A 74 -3.35 23.96 -17.25
C ARG A 74 -4.09 22.82 -17.95
N LEU A 75 -5.39 22.66 -17.72
CA LEU A 75 -6.18 21.60 -18.32
C LEU A 75 -6.23 21.72 -19.84
N PRO A 76 -6.11 20.59 -20.57
CA PRO A 76 -6.29 20.61 -22.02
C PRO A 76 -7.70 21.06 -22.39
N GLU A 77 -7.80 22.02 -23.31
CA GLU A 77 -9.09 22.52 -23.82
C GLU A 77 -10.01 21.39 -24.33
N ARG A 78 -9.43 20.37 -24.97
CA ARG A 78 -10.15 19.16 -25.42
C ARG A 78 -10.86 18.42 -24.29
N TYR A 79 -10.25 18.38 -23.10
CA TYR A 79 -10.83 17.74 -21.93
C TYR A 79 -12.04 18.53 -21.43
N ILE A 80 -11.91 19.86 -21.32
CA ILE A 80 -12.99 20.77 -20.91
C ILE A 80 -14.19 20.63 -21.87
N GLN A 81 -13.93 20.62 -23.18
CA GLN A 81 -14.98 20.43 -24.19
C GLN A 81 -15.68 19.08 -24.08
N GLN A 82 -14.94 17.98 -23.88
CA GLN A 82 -15.51 16.65 -23.73
C GLN A 82 -16.38 16.54 -22.47
N LYS A 83 -15.91 17.12 -21.36
CA LYS A 83 -16.66 17.20 -20.10
C LYS A 83 -17.96 17.99 -20.28
N ASN A 84 -17.90 19.19 -20.87
CA ASN A 84 -19.07 20.03 -21.10
C ASN A 84 -20.10 19.34 -22.01
N ARG A 85 -19.63 18.60 -23.04
CA ARG A 85 -20.50 17.77 -23.89
C ARG A 85 -21.17 16.64 -23.13
N MET A 86 -20.47 16.02 -22.18
CA MET A 86 -21.04 14.98 -21.31
C MET A 86 -22.11 15.58 -20.38
N LEU A 87 -21.84 16.72 -19.76
CA LEU A 87 -22.79 17.42 -18.88
C LEU A 87 -24.03 17.94 -19.63
N ALA A 88 -23.87 18.38 -20.88
CA ALA A 88 -25.02 18.77 -21.71
C ALA A 88 -25.98 17.60 -22.00
N LYS A 89 -25.46 16.37 -22.10
CA LYS A 89 -26.28 15.16 -22.28
C LYS A 89 -26.82 14.60 -20.96
N PHE A 90 -26.03 14.71 -19.90
CA PHE A 90 -26.31 14.15 -18.58
C PHE A 90 -26.18 15.27 -17.53
N PRO A 91 -27.19 16.16 -17.41
CA PRO A 91 -27.13 17.27 -16.47
C PRO A 91 -27.07 16.77 -15.03
N LEU A 92 -26.33 17.49 -14.17
CA LEU A 92 -26.16 17.10 -12.78
C LEU A 92 -27.50 17.11 -12.04
N PRO A 93 -27.82 16.07 -11.25
CA PRO A 93 -28.96 16.10 -10.33
C PRO A 93 -28.76 17.13 -9.22
N GLU A 94 -29.83 17.39 -8.47
CA GLU A 94 -29.77 18.21 -7.25
C GLU A 94 -28.75 17.64 -6.25
N ASN A 95 -28.09 18.53 -5.50
CA ASN A 95 -27.01 18.24 -4.54
C ASN A 95 -25.68 17.75 -5.13
N TRP A 96 -25.60 17.48 -6.44
CA TRP A 96 -24.34 17.15 -7.09
C TRP A 96 -23.62 18.38 -7.58
N VAL A 97 -22.34 18.47 -7.22
CA VAL A 97 -21.44 19.54 -7.68
C VAL A 97 -20.24 18.98 -8.39
N GLU A 98 -19.70 19.80 -9.29
CA GLU A 98 -18.42 19.56 -9.94
C GLU A 98 -17.29 20.03 -9.03
N VAL A 99 -16.26 19.20 -8.86
CA VAL A 99 -15.08 19.49 -8.05
C VAL A 99 -13.82 19.13 -8.83
N TYR A 100 -12.86 20.04 -8.86
CA TYR A 100 -11.57 19.81 -9.48
C TYR A 100 -10.62 19.08 -8.53
N ASP A 101 -9.93 18.04 -9.02
CA ASP A 101 -8.85 17.36 -8.32
C ASP A 101 -7.50 17.81 -8.88
N GLU A 102 -6.71 18.52 -8.06
CA GLU A 102 -5.41 19.05 -8.48
C GLU A 102 -4.35 17.95 -8.67
N GLY A 103 -4.45 16.84 -7.95
CA GLY A 103 -3.47 15.75 -8.00
C GLY A 103 -3.54 14.95 -9.29
N ILE A 104 -4.75 14.75 -9.82
CA ILE A 104 -4.98 13.98 -11.07
C ILE A 104 -5.27 14.92 -12.26
N ALA A 105 -5.46 16.21 -12.00
CA ALA A 105 -5.85 17.22 -12.98
C ALA A 105 -7.13 16.83 -13.73
N LYS A 106 -8.18 16.47 -12.98
CA LYS A 106 -9.48 16.08 -13.52
C LYS A 106 -10.60 16.48 -12.58
N PHE A 107 -11.78 16.72 -13.15
CA PHE A 107 -13.00 16.88 -12.39
C PHE A 107 -13.60 15.53 -12.00
N TYR A 108 -14.12 15.51 -10.78
CA TYR A 108 -15.04 14.52 -10.28
C TYR A 108 -16.32 15.23 -9.82
N PHE A 109 -17.33 14.44 -9.51
CA PHE A 109 -18.62 14.92 -9.03
C PHE A 109 -18.82 14.45 -7.60
N TRP A 110 -19.30 15.35 -6.76
CA TRP A 110 -19.53 15.11 -5.34
C TRP A 110 -20.97 15.47 -4.98
N ASN A 111 -21.62 14.57 -4.26
CA ASN A 111 -22.93 14.82 -3.68
C ASN A 111 -22.77 15.45 -2.29
N LYS A 112 -23.14 16.72 -2.17
CA LYS A 112 -23.06 17.46 -0.90
C LYS A 112 -23.98 16.94 0.20
N ALA A 113 -25.00 16.16 -0.15
CA ALA A 113 -25.97 15.65 0.82
C ALA A 113 -25.57 14.28 1.40
N THR A 114 -24.92 13.43 0.60
CA THR A 114 -24.58 12.03 0.98
C THR A 114 -23.09 11.76 1.09
N ASP A 115 -22.25 12.74 0.75
CA ASP A 115 -20.80 12.64 0.61
C ASP A 115 -20.29 11.63 -0.43
N GLU A 116 -21.17 11.15 -1.30
CA GLU A 116 -20.80 10.23 -2.37
C GLU A 116 -20.06 10.94 -3.51
N VAL A 117 -19.14 10.23 -4.17
CA VAL A 117 -18.34 10.76 -5.26
C VAL A 117 -18.36 9.84 -6.49
N CYS A 118 -18.17 10.43 -7.68
CA CYS A 118 -18.02 9.68 -8.92
C CYS A 118 -17.26 10.47 -10.00
N TRP A 119 -16.69 9.78 -11.00
CA TRP A 119 -15.88 10.41 -12.06
C TRP A 119 -16.67 10.85 -13.31
N TYR A 120 -17.93 10.46 -13.41
CA TYR A 120 -18.84 10.83 -14.50
C TYR A 120 -20.08 11.48 -13.89
N SER A 121 -20.85 12.25 -14.67
CA SER A 121 -22.15 12.75 -14.19
C SER A 121 -22.97 11.58 -13.61
N PRO A 122 -23.65 11.72 -12.46
CA PRO A 122 -24.38 10.63 -11.81
C PRO A 122 -25.46 9.98 -12.69
N ARG A 123 -25.95 10.70 -13.70
CA ARG A 123 -26.93 10.19 -14.68
C ARG A 123 -26.28 9.40 -15.83
N HIS A 124 -24.96 9.42 -15.92
CA HIS A 124 -24.22 8.76 -16.98
C HIS A 124 -24.19 7.24 -16.74
N PRO A 125 -24.39 6.40 -17.76
CA PRO A 125 -24.47 4.93 -17.59
C PRO A 125 -23.16 4.28 -17.11
N ARG A 126 -22.04 4.99 -17.21
CA ARG A 126 -20.72 4.55 -16.71
C ARG A 126 -20.35 5.15 -15.34
N ALA A 127 -21.25 5.93 -14.73
CA ALA A 127 -21.00 6.48 -13.42
C ALA A 127 -21.05 5.36 -12.37
N ILE A 128 -19.99 5.27 -11.58
CA ILE A 128 -19.93 4.41 -10.40
C ILE A 128 -19.91 5.37 -9.22
N ILE A 129 -20.99 5.35 -8.45
CA ILE A 129 -21.13 6.16 -7.24
C ILE A 129 -20.54 5.35 -6.10
N SER A 130 -19.59 5.94 -5.38
CA SER A 130 -18.93 5.30 -4.25
C SER A 130 -18.65 6.31 -3.15
N ASP A 131 -18.29 5.78 -1.98
CA ASP A 131 -17.71 6.60 -0.92
C ASP A 131 -16.38 7.23 -1.36
N PRO A 132 -16.00 8.38 -0.78
CA PRO A 132 -14.77 9.05 -1.13
C PRO A 132 -13.57 8.22 -0.66
N ALA A 133 -12.59 8.05 -1.55
CA ALA A 133 -11.39 7.24 -1.29
C ALA A 133 -10.67 7.61 0.02
N PRO A 134 -10.52 8.89 0.41
CA PRO A 134 -9.91 9.25 1.69
C PRO A 134 -10.68 8.73 2.92
N ARG A 135 -12.02 8.64 2.86
CA ARG A 135 -12.82 8.07 3.95
C ARG A 135 -12.55 6.58 4.08
N ILE A 136 -12.60 5.87 2.95
CA ILE A 136 -12.29 4.44 2.88
C ILE A 136 -10.85 4.16 3.36
N ALA A 137 -9.90 5.00 2.94
CA ALA A 137 -8.49 4.87 3.33
C ALA A 137 -8.27 5.04 4.83
N LYS A 138 -8.95 5.99 5.48
CA LYS A 138 -8.88 6.16 6.93
C LYS A 138 -9.44 4.94 7.67
N GLU A 139 -10.59 4.42 7.24
CA GLU A 139 -11.19 3.22 7.83
C GLU A 139 -10.29 1.99 7.68
N GLN A 140 -9.73 1.78 6.49
CA GLN A 140 -8.81 0.68 6.21
C GLN A 140 -7.47 0.84 6.94
N ALA A 141 -6.96 2.06 7.05
CA ALA A 141 -5.72 2.34 7.78
C ALA A 141 -5.89 2.06 9.27
N ALA A 142 -7.02 2.45 9.88
CA ALA A 142 -7.31 2.11 11.27
C ALA A 142 -7.38 0.58 11.47
N ALA A 143 -7.92 -0.16 10.51
CA ALA A 143 -7.97 -1.62 10.56
C ALA A 143 -6.58 -2.28 10.40
N LEU A 144 -5.72 -1.75 9.53
CA LEU A 144 -4.40 -2.31 9.21
C LEU A 144 -3.32 -1.89 10.21
N PHE A 145 -3.22 -0.58 10.46
CA PHE A 145 -2.15 0.03 11.25
C PHE A 145 -2.56 0.30 12.70
N GLY A 146 -3.85 0.24 13.01
CA GLY A 146 -4.37 0.58 14.34
C GLY A 146 -4.69 2.06 14.46
N ASP A 147 -5.56 2.39 15.39
CA ASP A 147 -5.94 3.75 15.73
C ASP A 147 -4.98 4.29 16.80
N PRO A 148 -4.24 5.38 16.53
CA PRO A 148 -3.27 5.93 17.49
C PRO A 148 -3.93 6.49 18.75
N THR A 149 -5.25 6.70 18.75
CA THR A 149 -6.01 7.14 19.94
C THR A 149 -6.36 5.98 20.89
N LEU A 150 -6.22 4.73 20.42
CA LEU A 150 -6.53 3.53 21.19
C LEU A 150 -5.27 2.86 21.73
N SER A 151 -5.41 2.17 22.86
CA SER A 151 -4.32 1.39 23.44
C SER A 151 -3.85 0.28 22.50
N GLU A 152 -2.60 -0.19 22.66
CA GLU A 152 -2.09 -1.32 21.88
C GLU A 152 -2.94 -2.59 22.08
N GLU A 153 -3.50 -2.78 23.28
CA GLU A 153 -4.37 -3.90 23.62
C GLU A 153 -5.71 -3.83 22.86
N ASP A 154 -6.33 -2.65 22.80
CA ASP A 154 -7.57 -2.42 22.06
C ASP A 154 -7.37 -2.57 20.55
N ASN A 155 -6.26 -2.06 20.03
CA ASN A 155 -5.86 -2.22 18.63
C ASN A 155 -5.60 -3.70 18.30
N ALA A 156 -4.96 -4.45 19.19
CA ALA A 156 -4.76 -5.89 19.02
C ALA A 156 -6.09 -6.66 19.03
N ALA A 157 -7.04 -6.29 19.89
CA ALA A 157 -8.38 -6.88 19.94
C ALA A 157 -9.16 -6.61 18.63
N ARG A 158 -9.11 -5.38 18.10
CA ARG A 158 -9.69 -5.02 16.79
C ARG A 158 -9.10 -5.83 15.64
N ARG A 159 -7.76 -5.96 15.58
CA ARG A 159 -7.08 -6.78 14.56
C ARG A 159 -7.49 -8.26 14.63
N ARG A 160 -7.67 -8.82 15.82
CA ARG A 160 -8.17 -10.20 16.01
C ARG A 160 -9.62 -10.36 15.53
N ASN A 161 -10.51 -9.41 15.86
CA ASN A 161 -11.90 -9.45 15.42
C ASN A 161 -12.05 -9.31 13.90
N HIS A 162 -11.30 -8.41 13.27
CA HIS A 162 -11.32 -8.26 11.81
C HIS A 162 -10.85 -9.54 11.09
N ARG A 163 -9.81 -10.20 11.62
CA ARG A 163 -9.32 -11.48 11.10
C ARG A 163 -10.35 -12.61 11.24
N ASN A 164 -11.17 -12.60 12.30
CA ASN A 164 -12.23 -13.59 12.49
C ASN A 164 -13.43 -13.35 11.56
N ASN A 165 -13.84 -12.09 11.33
CA ASN A 165 -14.93 -11.76 10.39
C ASN A 165 -14.57 -12.09 8.94
N ASN A 166 -13.35 -11.82 8.49
CA ASN A 166 -12.91 -12.22 7.14
C ASN A 166 -12.78 -13.75 6.97
N LYS A 167 -12.88 -14.53 8.06
CA LYS A 167 -12.86 -15.99 8.02
C LYS A 167 -14.25 -16.60 7.89
N SER A 168 -15.32 -15.87 8.20
CA SER A 168 -16.71 -16.33 8.06
C SER A 168 -17.28 -16.17 6.65
N ASP A 169 -16.76 -15.24 5.84
CA ASP A 169 -17.24 -15.00 4.46
C ASP A 169 -16.41 -15.68 3.37
N ALA A 170 -15.46 -16.54 3.75
CA ALA A 170 -14.70 -17.33 2.78
C ALA A 170 -15.54 -18.54 2.29
N PRO A 171 -15.87 -18.65 0.98
CA PRO A 171 -16.52 -19.84 0.46
C PRO A 171 -15.62 -21.05 0.72
N ARG A 172 -16.13 -22.06 1.42
CA ARG A 172 -15.45 -23.34 1.64
C ARG A 172 -15.33 -24.08 0.31
N GLY A 173 -14.30 -23.78 -0.48
CA GLY A 173 -13.99 -24.53 -1.70
C GLY A 173 -13.30 -23.69 -2.77
N ALA A 174 -12.03 -23.33 -2.56
CA ALA A 174 -11.14 -23.00 -3.67
C ALA A 174 -9.68 -23.14 -3.22
N GLU A 175 -9.06 -24.24 -3.62
CA GLU A 175 -7.61 -24.43 -3.51
C GLU A 175 -6.87 -23.33 -4.28
N LYS A 176 -5.85 -22.80 -3.63
CA LYS A 176 -5.04 -21.66 -4.06
C LYS A 176 -4.32 -21.98 -5.37
N ARG A 177 -4.75 -21.34 -6.46
CA ARG A 177 -3.94 -21.15 -7.67
C ARG A 177 -3.53 -19.68 -7.74
N HIS A 178 -2.34 -19.37 -7.25
CA HIS A 178 -1.68 -18.10 -7.50
C HIS A 178 -1.33 -18.00 -9.00
N LYS A 179 -2.19 -17.34 -9.78
CA LYS A 179 -1.80 -16.72 -11.04
C LYS A 179 -1.57 -15.24 -10.78
N LYS A 180 -0.32 -14.79 -10.89
CA LYS A 180 -0.02 -13.44 -11.38
C LYS A 180 1.12 -13.56 -12.38
N GLY A 181 0.70 -13.77 -13.63
CA GLY A 181 1.42 -13.17 -14.75
C GLY A 181 1.05 -11.70 -14.81
N ARG A 182 2.05 -10.85 -15.04
CA ARG A 182 1.90 -9.62 -15.80
C ARG A 182 3.18 -9.40 -16.59
N ASP A 183 3.09 -9.68 -17.89
CA ASP A 183 3.97 -9.19 -18.96
C ASP A 183 3.65 -7.70 -19.28
N PRO A 184 4.28 -7.07 -20.29
CA PRO A 184 5.69 -6.68 -20.40
C PRO A 184 5.81 -5.20 -20.87
N MET A 185 7.03 -4.72 -21.19
CA MET A 185 7.41 -3.44 -21.82
C MET A 185 7.99 -2.37 -20.87
N THR A 186 9.32 -2.35 -20.73
CA THR A 186 10.20 -1.34 -21.36
C THR A 186 11.67 -1.79 -21.33
N SER A 187 12.34 -1.59 -22.48
CA SER A 187 13.79 -1.45 -22.74
C SER A 187 14.73 -2.68 -22.73
N ASP A 188 15.03 -3.14 -23.96
CA ASP A 188 16.36 -3.39 -24.55
C ASP A 188 17.19 -4.65 -24.25
N GLY A 189 17.23 -5.55 -25.26
CA GLY A 189 18.46 -6.05 -25.92
C GLY A 189 19.34 -7.10 -25.22
N PRO A 190 19.80 -8.16 -25.94
CA PRO A 190 20.47 -9.31 -25.31
C PRO A 190 21.97 -9.03 -25.13
N ALA A 191 22.44 -9.04 -23.88
CA ALA A 191 23.87 -9.11 -23.59
C ALA A 191 24.25 -10.58 -23.39
N SER A 192 25.09 -11.06 -24.31
CA SER A 192 25.76 -12.35 -24.32
C SER A 192 26.26 -12.78 -22.95
N ASP A 193 25.89 -14.00 -22.54
CA ASP A 193 26.76 -14.83 -21.73
C ASP A 193 28.12 -14.90 -22.44
N GLU A 194 29.21 -14.64 -21.72
CA GLU A 194 30.47 -15.40 -21.57
C GLU A 194 31.48 -14.43 -20.89
N ASP A 195 32.37 -14.95 -20.06
CA ASP A 195 33.45 -14.22 -19.33
C ASP A 195 33.11 -13.43 -18.05
N GLU A 196 33.19 -14.13 -16.91
CA GLU A 196 34.30 -14.00 -15.94
C GLU A 196 33.87 -14.66 -14.62
N LEU A 197 34.59 -15.72 -14.23
CA LEU A 197 34.47 -16.38 -12.93
C LEU A 197 35.06 -15.48 -11.83
N GLN A 198 34.43 -14.34 -11.55
CA GLN A 198 34.62 -13.63 -10.30
C GLN A 198 33.65 -14.19 -9.27
N GLU A 199 34.17 -14.56 -8.09
CA GLU A 199 33.39 -15.03 -6.96
C GLU A 199 32.37 -13.97 -6.54
N MET A 200 31.19 -14.01 -7.17
CA MET A 200 30.11 -13.10 -6.82
C MET A 200 29.65 -13.41 -5.39
N SER A 201 29.48 -12.35 -4.60
CA SER A 201 28.88 -12.42 -3.28
C SER A 201 27.53 -13.14 -3.33
N ASN A 202 27.20 -13.90 -2.26
CA ASN A 202 25.92 -14.61 -2.11
C ASN A 202 24.71 -13.69 -2.40
N ARG A 203 24.82 -12.40 -2.08
CA ARG A 203 23.78 -11.41 -2.34
C ARG A 203 23.54 -11.17 -3.84
N ASP A 204 24.60 -11.17 -4.64
CA ASP A 204 24.50 -10.93 -6.09
C ASP A 204 24.09 -12.18 -6.86
N ARG A 205 24.48 -13.37 -6.35
CA ARG A 205 23.92 -14.66 -6.81
C ARG A 205 22.40 -14.70 -6.64
N LEU A 206 21.90 -14.32 -5.45
CA LEU A 206 20.47 -14.29 -5.16
C LEU A 206 19.70 -13.26 -6.01
N LYS A 207 20.28 -12.09 -6.27
CA LYS A 207 19.69 -11.10 -7.19
C LYS A 207 19.65 -11.63 -8.63
N ARG A 208 20.68 -12.33 -9.09
CA ARG A 208 20.72 -12.97 -10.41
C ARG A 208 19.67 -14.09 -10.51
N ALA A 209 19.57 -14.93 -9.48
CA ALA A 209 18.55 -15.97 -9.38
C ALA A 209 17.12 -15.41 -9.41
N LYS A 210 16.86 -14.34 -8.65
CA LYS A 210 15.58 -13.62 -8.66
C LYS A 210 15.24 -13.03 -10.03
N ARG A 211 16.22 -12.48 -10.75
CA ARG A 211 16.03 -12.01 -12.14
C ARG A 211 15.71 -13.15 -13.11
N LYS A 212 16.29 -14.33 -12.90
CA LYS A 212 16.02 -15.56 -13.66
C LYS A 212 14.73 -16.28 -13.19
N GLY A 213 14.00 -15.73 -12.22
CA GLY A 213 12.75 -16.31 -11.71
C GLY A 213 12.94 -17.57 -10.84
N ILE A 214 14.16 -17.83 -10.38
CA ILE A 214 14.50 -18.98 -9.53
C ILE A 214 14.13 -18.63 -8.09
N ASP A 215 13.54 -19.58 -7.36
CA ASP A 215 13.09 -19.37 -5.99
C ASP A 215 14.30 -19.00 -5.12
N PRO A 216 14.25 -17.89 -4.35
CA PRO A 216 15.26 -17.53 -3.36
C PRO A 216 15.56 -18.58 -2.31
N MET A 217 14.80 -19.67 -2.20
CA MET A 217 15.09 -20.80 -1.31
C MET A 217 15.58 -22.04 -2.07
N ASP A 218 15.65 -21.98 -3.41
CA ASP A 218 16.19 -23.05 -4.24
C ASP A 218 17.71 -23.16 -4.06
N PRO A 219 18.28 -24.36 -3.85
CA PRO A 219 19.72 -24.57 -3.86
C PRO A 219 20.43 -24.00 -5.10
N ALA A 220 19.77 -24.01 -6.26
CA ALA A 220 20.29 -23.43 -7.50
C ALA A 220 20.33 -21.88 -7.48
N ALA A 221 19.69 -21.23 -6.50
CA ALA A 221 19.75 -19.78 -6.32
C ALA A 221 21.05 -19.30 -5.64
N TYR A 222 21.74 -20.17 -4.91
CA TYR A 222 22.91 -19.83 -4.09
C TYR A 222 24.22 -20.46 -4.55
N GLY A 223 24.17 -21.56 -5.31
CA GLY A 223 25.35 -22.32 -5.69
C GLY A 223 25.35 -22.77 -7.15
N ASP A 224 26.29 -23.66 -7.47
CA ASP A 224 26.52 -24.18 -8.83
C ASP A 224 25.60 -25.37 -9.18
N ALA A 225 24.55 -25.59 -8.39
CA ALA A 225 23.58 -26.63 -8.66
C ALA A 225 22.86 -26.35 -9.99
N PRO A 226 22.74 -27.32 -10.91
CA PRO A 226 22.13 -27.10 -12.21
C PRO A 226 20.65 -26.76 -12.04
N VAL A 227 20.19 -25.74 -12.77
CA VAL A 227 18.78 -25.35 -12.83
C VAL A 227 18.08 -26.28 -13.82
N GLY A 228 17.33 -27.25 -13.31
CA GLY A 228 16.54 -28.19 -14.11
C GLY A 228 15.04 -27.89 -14.07
N LYS A 229 14.29 -28.37 -15.06
CA LYS A 229 12.82 -28.44 -15.00
C LYS A 229 12.40 -29.63 -14.15
N TRP A 230 11.14 -29.69 -13.71
CA TRP A 230 10.60 -30.82 -12.95
C TRP A 230 10.64 -32.18 -13.67
N GLY A 231 11.01 -32.20 -14.96
CA GLY A 231 11.25 -33.42 -15.73
C GLY A 231 12.73 -33.73 -16.00
N ASP A 232 13.67 -32.84 -15.64
CA ASP A 232 15.10 -33.11 -15.81
C ASP A 232 15.53 -34.22 -14.84
N GLY A 233 16.11 -35.29 -15.40
CA GLY A 233 16.45 -36.52 -14.68
C GLY A 233 15.37 -37.60 -14.69
N LEU A 234 14.14 -37.29 -15.12
CA LEU A 234 13.09 -38.29 -15.32
C LEU A 234 13.28 -38.97 -16.68
N ARG A 235 13.89 -40.17 -16.68
CA ARG A 235 14.06 -40.97 -17.90
C ARG A 235 12.70 -41.40 -18.43
N VAL A 236 12.23 -40.74 -19.49
CA VAL A 236 10.92 -40.98 -20.14
C VAL A 236 10.78 -42.43 -20.65
N ASP A 237 11.90 -43.12 -20.83
CA ASP A 237 11.97 -44.49 -21.38
C ASP A 237 11.63 -45.57 -20.33
N GLN A 238 11.46 -45.21 -19.06
CA GLN A 238 11.04 -46.14 -17.99
C GLN A 238 9.52 -46.33 -17.99
N VAL A 239 8.98 -46.82 -19.11
CA VAL A 239 7.59 -47.29 -19.19
C VAL A 239 7.37 -48.51 -18.28
N THR A 240 8.44 -49.23 -17.94
CA THR A 240 8.44 -50.26 -16.91
C THR A 240 8.80 -49.62 -15.58
N GLY A 241 7.86 -49.56 -14.63
CA GLY A 241 8.04 -49.01 -13.27
C GLY A 241 9.00 -49.81 -12.38
N ALA A 242 10.10 -50.30 -12.94
CA ALA A 242 11.18 -50.97 -12.25
C ALA A 242 12.32 -49.98 -12.02
N ASP A 243 12.75 -49.87 -10.75
CA ASP A 243 13.90 -49.08 -10.35
C ASP A 243 15.19 -49.72 -10.89
N VAL A 244 15.78 -49.11 -11.92
CA VAL A 244 17.00 -49.60 -12.59
C VAL A 244 18.26 -49.32 -11.76
N THR A 245 18.15 -48.55 -10.68
CA THR A 245 19.27 -48.27 -9.75
C THR A 245 19.41 -49.32 -8.64
N ALA A 246 18.45 -50.23 -8.47
CA ALA A 246 18.53 -51.33 -7.52
C ALA A 246 19.22 -52.58 -8.13
N GLY A 247 20.48 -52.82 -7.76
CA GLY A 247 21.17 -54.06 -8.10
C GLY A 247 20.67 -55.23 -7.26
N GLY A 248 19.80 -56.07 -7.82
CA GLY A 248 19.36 -57.31 -7.16
C GLY A 248 18.19 -58.03 -7.86
N PRO A 249 17.85 -59.27 -7.45
CA PRO A 249 16.79 -60.09 -8.08
C PRO A 249 15.37 -59.53 -7.91
N LEU A 250 15.21 -58.38 -7.24
CA LEU A 250 13.95 -57.65 -7.08
C LEU A 250 13.36 -57.15 -8.42
N PHE A 251 14.17 -57.14 -9.50
CA PHE A 251 13.76 -56.79 -10.87
C PHE A 251 12.67 -57.72 -11.46
N GLN A 252 12.44 -58.91 -10.89
CA GLN A 252 11.49 -59.89 -11.47
C GLN A 252 10.05 -59.76 -10.97
N GLN A 253 9.76 -58.89 -10.00
CA GLN A 253 8.38 -58.63 -9.61
C GLN A 253 7.78 -57.58 -10.55
N ARG A 254 6.80 -58.00 -11.35
CA ARG A 254 6.02 -57.11 -12.24
C ARG A 254 5.50 -55.92 -11.41
N PRO A 255 5.97 -54.68 -11.67
CA PRO A 255 5.58 -53.54 -10.86
C PRO A 255 4.08 -53.30 -10.96
N TYR A 256 3.46 -52.96 -9.83
CA TYR A 256 2.06 -52.53 -9.82
C TYR A 256 1.88 -51.31 -10.75
N PRO A 257 0.78 -51.23 -11.50
CA PRO A 257 0.53 -50.10 -12.37
C PRO A 257 0.47 -48.81 -11.56
N ALA A 258 1.05 -47.75 -12.11
CA ALA A 258 1.05 -46.44 -11.45
C ALA A 258 -0.39 -46.02 -11.07
N PRO A 259 -0.62 -45.39 -9.90
CA PRO A 259 -1.96 -45.04 -9.43
C PRO A 259 -2.80 -44.28 -10.46
N GLY A 260 -2.19 -43.36 -11.22
CA GLY A 260 -2.85 -42.61 -12.29
C GLY A 260 -3.20 -43.43 -13.54
N ALA A 261 -2.59 -44.60 -13.75
CA ALA A 261 -2.97 -45.52 -14.82
C ALA A 261 -4.25 -46.30 -14.46
N ILE A 262 -4.44 -46.63 -13.18
CA ILE A 262 -5.67 -47.27 -12.67
C ILE A 262 -6.85 -46.30 -12.83
N LEU A 263 -6.68 -45.03 -12.44
CA LEU A 263 -7.72 -44.01 -12.56
C LEU A 263 -8.10 -43.69 -14.01
N ARG A 264 -7.14 -43.72 -14.94
CA ARG A 264 -7.43 -43.53 -16.38
C ARG A 264 -8.26 -44.66 -16.97
N ARG A 265 -8.08 -45.90 -16.49
CA ARG A 265 -8.90 -47.05 -16.91
C ARG A 265 -10.34 -47.01 -16.35
N GLN A 266 -10.59 -46.24 -15.30
CA GLN A 266 -11.91 -46.14 -14.66
C GLN A 266 -12.80 -45.04 -15.24
N LYS A 267 -12.26 -44.18 -16.12
CA LYS A 267 -13.09 -43.19 -16.82
C LYS A 267 -13.79 -43.88 -18.00
N PRO A 268 -15.13 -43.81 -18.11
CA PRO A 268 -15.83 -44.31 -19.29
C PRO A 268 -15.34 -43.54 -20.52
N GLN A 269 -15.06 -44.27 -21.61
CA GLN A 269 -14.84 -43.62 -22.90
C GLN A 269 -16.17 -42.98 -23.31
N GLU A 270 -16.16 -41.66 -23.52
CA GLU A 270 -17.24 -40.99 -24.23
C GLU A 270 -17.12 -41.41 -25.70
N ASP A 271 -18.02 -42.30 -26.13
CA ASP A 271 -18.25 -42.65 -27.54
C ASP A 271 -19.11 -41.57 -28.22
#